data_AF-A0A7G9RFH1-F1
#
_entry.id   AF-A0A7G9RFH1-F1
#
_cell.length_a   1.000
_cell.length_b   1.000
_cell.length_c   1.000
_cell.angle_alpha   90.00
_cell.angle_beta   90.00
_cell.angle_gamma   90.00
#
_symmetry.space_group_name_H-M   'P 1'
#
loop_
_entity.id
_entity.type
_entity.pdbx_description
1 polymer ?
#
loop_
_entity_poly.entity_id
_entity_poly.type
_entity_poly.pdbx_seq_one_letter_code
_entity_poly.pdbx_strand_id
1 'polypeptide(L)'
;MRSLGAAAATALLLSLAACGGGSSSDAKDARSADDTKASKAIADSIMKSQEESQGKDLFSMDRGEADCIGNGFVDDIGTEKLQKYGFLTKDLKTAESMGDVKMSPEDAKSASDTLFDCTDVSKMMSDALAAGGTLDKKTQACLEDAVTEDKLREMFTLMFSGEQEKANEVVTAPMMKCATAAQ
;
A
#
# COMPACT_ATOMS: atom_id res chain seq x y z
N MET A 1 38.29 -51.37 -45.28
CA MET A 1 37.14 -51.43 -46.21
C MET A 1 36.09 -50.49 -45.64
N ARG A 2 36.02 -49.23 -46.09
CA ARG A 2 35.14 -48.73 -47.16
C ARG A 2 33.67 -49.11 -46.94
N SER A 3 32.89 -48.17 -46.40
CA SER A 3 31.55 -47.81 -46.91
C SER A 3 31.26 -46.35 -46.53
N LEU A 4 31.13 -45.49 -47.54
CA LEU A 4 30.55 -44.15 -47.45
C LEU A 4 29.01 -44.27 -47.49
N GLY A 5 28.31 -43.31 -46.88
CA GLY A 5 26.87 -43.10 -47.04
C GLY A 5 26.42 -41.71 -46.58
N ALA A 6 26.54 -40.74 -47.49
CA ALA A 6 25.92 -39.40 -47.48
C ALA A 6 24.37 -39.52 -47.51
N ALA A 7 23.49 -38.55 -47.24
CA ALA A 7 23.48 -37.17 -46.76
C ALA A 7 21.99 -36.83 -46.50
N ALA A 8 21.68 -35.90 -45.59
CA ALA A 8 20.49 -35.06 -45.72
C ALA A 8 20.69 -33.77 -44.92
N ALA A 9 20.58 -32.65 -45.61
CA ALA A 9 20.78 -31.30 -45.13
C ALA A 9 19.52 -30.74 -44.47
N THR A 10 19.69 -30.06 -43.33
CA THR A 10 18.78 -29.00 -42.91
C THR A 10 19.63 -27.84 -42.39
N ALA A 11 19.88 -26.88 -43.27
CA ALA A 11 20.28 -25.54 -42.86
C ALA A 11 19.02 -24.75 -42.51
N LEU A 12 19.06 -23.95 -41.44
CA LEU A 12 18.77 -22.51 -41.46
C LEU A 12 18.69 -21.93 -40.02
N LEU A 13 19.63 -21.02 -39.78
CA LEU A 13 19.50 -19.72 -39.12
C LEU A 13 19.52 -19.59 -37.58
N LEU A 14 20.48 -18.76 -37.18
CA LEU A 14 20.81 -18.23 -35.87
C LEU A 14 19.75 -17.23 -35.36
N SER A 15 19.54 -17.23 -34.04
CA SER A 15 19.29 -16.01 -33.27
C SER A 15 20.03 -16.08 -31.94
N LEU A 16 21.09 -15.28 -31.79
CA LEU A 16 21.68 -14.95 -30.50
C LEU A 16 20.70 -14.04 -29.75
N ALA A 17 20.10 -14.54 -28.66
CA ALA A 17 19.80 -13.75 -27.48
C ALA A 17 20.75 -14.26 -26.40
N ALA A 18 21.82 -13.55 -26.05
CA ALA A 18 21.81 -12.38 -25.18
C ALA A 18 21.24 -12.71 -23.78
N CYS A 19 22.16 -12.66 -22.81
CA CYS A 19 22.02 -12.69 -21.35
C CYS A 19 21.82 -14.05 -20.65
N GLY A 20 22.64 -14.26 -19.60
CA GLY A 20 22.87 -15.53 -18.90
C GLY A 20 21.61 -16.16 -18.31
N GLY A 21 21.51 -17.48 -18.21
CA GLY A 21 22.58 -18.38 -17.78
C GLY A 21 22.37 -18.70 -16.30
N GLY A 22 21.36 -19.53 -16.01
CA GLY A 22 21.09 -20.02 -14.66
C GLY A 22 19.62 -20.33 -14.41
N SER A 23 19.16 -21.50 -14.88
CA SER A 23 17.97 -22.14 -14.33
C SER A 23 18.22 -22.46 -12.86
N SER A 24 17.56 -21.70 -11.98
CA SER A 24 17.31 -22.07 -10.59
C SER A 24 15.82 -21.97 -10.36
N SER A 25 15.25 -23.08 -9.91
CA SER A 25 13.86 -23.26 -9.55
C SER A 25 13.54 -22.43 -8.31
N ASP A 26 12.86 -21.29 -8.47
CA ASP A 26 12.21 -20.58 -7.36
C ASP A 26 10.71 -20.48 -7.63
N ALA A 27 10.00 -21.54 -7.25
CA ALA A 27 8.54 -21.61 -7.22
C ALA A 27 7.96 -20.83 -6.02
N LYS A 28 8.42 -19.59 -5.81
CA LYS A 28 7.98 -18.72 -4.69
C LYS A 28 7.07 -17.56 -5.10
N ASP A 29 7.00 -17.21 -6.39
CA ASP A 29 6.29 -16.00 -6.86
C ASP A 29 5.16 -16.30 -7.84
N ALA A 30 4.56 -17.48 -7.80
CA ALA A 30 3.33 -17.75 -8.54
C ALA A 30 2.14 -17.18 -7.76
N ARG A 31 1.98 -15.84 -7.78
CA ARG A 31 0.80 -15.15 -7.24
C ARG A 31 -0.45 -15.74 -7.88
N SER A 32 -1.47 -16.06 -7.06
CA SER A 32 -2.70 -16.62 -7.60
C SER A 32 -3.45 -15.59 -8.45
N ALA A 33 -4.31 -16.07 -9.37
CA ALA A 33 -5.16 -15.18 -10.15
C ALA A 33 -6.11 -14.37 -9.25
N ASP A 34 -6.54 -14.96 -8.14
CA ASP A 34 -7.40 -14.32 -7.14
C ASP A 34 -6.65 -13.23 -6.38
N ASP A 35 -5.41 -13.48 -5.94
CA ASP A 35 -4.58 -12.47 -5.28
C ASP A 35 -4.27 -11.29 -6.20
N THR A 36 -4.00 -11.57 -7.48
CA THR A 36 -3.81 -10.51 -8.49
C THR A 36 -5.07 -9.66 -8.67
N LYS A 37 -6.24 -10.32 -8.70
CA LYS A 37 -7.53 -9.64 -8.84
C LYS A 37 -7.87 -8.83 -7.59
N ALA A 38 -7.62 -9.37 -6.40
CA ALA A 38 -7.84 -8.71 -5.12
C ALA A 38 -7.00 -7.43 -5.00
N SER A 39 -5.70 -7.51 -5.26
CA SER A 39 -4.79 -6.35 -5.21
C SER A 39 -5.21 -5.26 -6.17
N LYS A 40 -5.56 -5.64 -7.41
CA LYS A 40 -6.06 -4.69 -8.40
C LYS A 40 -7.35 -4.01 -7.95
N ALA A 41 -8.29 -4.78 -7.36
CA ALA A 41 -9.55 -4.22 -6.88
C ALA A 41 -9.32 -3.20 -5.75
N ILE A 42 -8.38 -3.45 -4.84
CA ILE A 42 -8.01 -2.51 -3.77
C ILE A 42 -7.42 -1.24 -4.37
N ALA A 43 -6.43 -1.35 -5.25
CA ALA A 43 -5.82 -0.22 -5.93
C ALA A 43 -6.83 0.60 -6.74
N ASP A 44 -7.71 -0.06 -7.50
CA ASP A 44 -8.79 0.57 -8.26
C ASP A 44 -9.75 1.33 -7.33
N SER A 45 -10.07 0.77 -6.16
CA SER A 45 -10.94 1.42 -5.17
C SER A 45 -10.31 2.67 -4.56
N ILE A 46 -9.01 2.62 -4.28
CA ILE A 46 -8.25 3.78 -3.78
C ILE A 46 -8.29 4.91 -4.82
N MET A 47 -7.97 4.61 -6.08
CA MET A 47 -8.01 5.61 -7.15
C MET A 47 -9.41 6.19 -7.34
N LYS A 48 -10.43 5.32 -7.34
CA LYS A 48 -11.82 5.74 -7.47
C LYS A 48 -12.26 6.65 -6.32
N SER A 49 -11.87 6.36 -5.08
CA SER A 49 -12.17 7.21 -3.92
C SER A 49 -11.62 8.63 -4.12
N GLN A 50 -10.37 8.75 -4.60
CA GLN A 50 -9.75 10.05 -4.84
C GLN A 50 -10.44 10.85 -5.96
N GLU A 51 -10.87 10.16 -7.03
CA GLU A 51 -11.63 10.77 -8.12
C GLU A 51 -12.99 11.28 -7.63
N GLU A 52 -13.70 10.49 -6.82
CA GLU A 52 -15.01 10.86 -6.24
C GLU A 52 -14.89 12.04 -5.28
N SER A 53 -13.78 12.13 -4.53
CA SER A 53 -13.45 13.26 -3.66
C SER A 53 -13.04 14.53 -4.43
N GLN A 54 -12.98 14.49 -5.77
CA GLN A 54 -12.57 15.62 -6.63
C GLN A 54 -11.22 16.23 -6.24
N GLY A 55 -10.27 15.41 -5.76
CA GLY A 55 -8.97 15.87 -5.28
C GLY A 55 -9.03 16.71 -3.99
N LYS A 56 -10.13 16.63 -3.23
CA LYS A 56 -10.26 17.26 -1.91
C LYS A 56 -9.80 16.36 -0.76
N ASP A 57 -9.48 15.10 -1.06
CA ASP A 57 -8.87 14.23 -0.06
C ASP A 57 -7.47 14.73 0.27
N LEU A 58 -7.18 14.77 1.57
CA LEU A 58 -5.87 15.16 2.10
C LEU A 58 -4.77 14.16 1.72
N PHE A 59 -5.15 12.99 1.22
CA PHE A 59 -4.28 11.89 0.83
C PHE A 59 -4.44 11.65 -0.67
N SER A 60 -3.78 12.47 -1.49
CA SER A 60 -3.66 12.18 -2.92
C SER A 60 -2.48 11.26 -3.17
N MET A 61 -2.73 10.09 -3.74
CA MET A 61 -1.71 9.13 -4.11
C MET A 61 -1.81 8.76 -5.58
N ASP A 62 -0.67 8.48 -6.19
CA ASP A 62 -0.61 8.06 -7.58
C ASP A 62 -0.99 6.57 -7.74
N ARG A 63 -1.09 6.16 -9.01
CA ARG A 63 -1.50 4.80 -9.33
C ARG A 63 -0.49 3.75 -8.84
N GLY A 64 0.80 4.07 -8.88
CA GLY A 64 1.86 3.18 -8.43
C GLY A 64 1.82 2.97 -6.91
N GLU A 65 1.55 4.02 -6.14
CA GLU A 65 1.34 3.93 -4.69
C GLU A 65 0.10 3.06 -4.37
N ALA A 66 -1.01 3.29 -5.08
CA ALA A 66 -2.23 2.48 -4.91
C ALA A 66 -2.01 1.00 -5.28
N ASP A 67 -1.29 0.71 -6.37
CA ASP A 67 -0.93 -0.66 -6.76
C ASP A 67 0.03 -1.30 -5.74
N CYS A 68 0.97 -0.53 -5.17
CA CYS A 68 1.85 -0.98 -4.10
C CYS A 68 1.03 -1.40 -2.86
N ILE A 69 0.11 -0.55 -2.39
CA ILE A 69 -0.75 -0.83 -1.23
C ILE A 69 -1.62 -2.07 -1.51
N GLY A 70 -2.24 -2.15 -2.68
CA GLY A 70 -3.08 -3.28 -3.06
C GLY A 70 -2.30 -4.60 -3.09
N ASN A 71 -1.05 -4.59 -3.57
CA ASN A 71 -0.18 -5.76 -3.56
C ASN A 71 0.22 -6.15 -2.15
N GLY A 72 0.74 -5.21 -1.36
CA GLY A 72 1.22 -5.48 0.00
C GLY A 72 0.09 -5.92 0.94
N PHE A 73 -1.12 -5.38 0.82
CA PHE A 73 -2.25 -5.86 1.62
C PHE A 73 -2.55 -7.34 1.37
N VAL A 74 -2.52 -7.77 0.11
CA VAL A 74 -2.76 -9.17 -0.23
C VAL A 74 -1.57 -10.05 0.13
N ASP A 75 -0.34 -9.56 -0.01
CA ASP A 75 0.88 -10.33 0.29
C ASP A 75 1.08 -10.52 1.80
N ASP A 76 0.84 -9.47 2.59
CA ASP A 76 1.12 -9.46 4.03
C ASP A 76 -0.06 -9.96 4.88
N ILE A 77 -1.31 -9.73 4.42
CA ILE A 77 -2.52 -10.10 5.18
C ILE A 77 -3.22 -11.31 4.55
N GLY A 78 -3.24 -11.40 3.22
CA GLY A 78 -3.89 -12.48 2.47
C GLY A 78 -5.33 -12.16 2.09
N THR A 79 -5.70 -12.58 0.87
CA THR A 79 -7.03 -12.38 0.28
C THR A 79 -8.17 -12.91 1.17
N GLU A 80 -8.02 -14.10 1.76
CA GLU A 80 -9.05 -14.70 2.62
C GLU A 80 -9.31 -13.88 3.89
N LYS A 81 -8.25 -13.36 4.52
CA LYS A 81 -8.37 -12.50 5.70
C LYS A 81 -9.00 -11.17 5.34
N LEU A 82 -8.60 -10.56 4.23
CA LEU A 82 -9.20 -9.31 3.73
C LEU A 82 -10.69 -9.47 3.44
N GLN A 83 -11.13 -10.64 2.95
CA GLN A 83 -12.56 -10.95 2.83
C GLN A 83 -13.25 -11.08 4.19
N LYS A 84 -12.62 -11.77 5.15
CA LYS A 84 -13.14 -11.93 6.50
C LYS A 84 -13.29 -10.59 7.23
N TYR A 85 -12.36 -9.66 7.00
CA TYR A 85 -12.40 -8.31 7.55
C TYR A 85 -13.39 -7.39 6.85
N GLY A 86 -14.01 -7.85 5.76
CA GLY A 86 -14.95 -7.05 4.99
C GLY A 86 -14.29 -6.01 4.08
N PHE A 87 -12.96 -6.05 3.92
CA PHE A 87 -12.26 -5.23 2.93
C PHE A 87 -12.61 -5.66 1.50
N LEU A 88 -12.78 -6.97 1.31
CA LEU A 88 -13.17 -7.59 0.05
C LEU A 88 -14.47 -8.38 0.20
N THR A 89 -15.29 -8.33 -0.84
CA THR A 89 -16.43 -9.24 -1.03
C THR A 89 -15.94 -10.63 -1.46
N LYS A 90 -16.83 -11.63 -1.43
CA LYS A 90 -16.54 -12.99 -1.93
C LYS A 90 -16.11 -13.01 -3.39
N ASP A 91 -16.53 -12.02 -4.18
CA ASP A 91 -16.19 -11.88 -5.59
C ASP A 91 -14.90 -11.09 -5.85
N LEU A 92 -14.14 -10.77 -4.79
CA LEU A 92 -12.88 -10.02 -4.82
C LEU A 92 -13.05 -8.58 -5.32
N LYS A 93 -14.17 -7.96 -4.98
CA LYS A 93 -14.40 -6.52 -5.12
C LYS A 93 -14.29 -5.85 -3.76
N THR A 94 -13.85 -4.61 -3.70
CA THR A 94 -13.86 -3.85 -2.44
C THR A 94 -15.28 -3.66 -1.91
N ALA A 95 -15.44 -3.70 -0.59
CA ALA A 95 -16.73 -3.41 0.03
C ALA A 95 -17.02 -1.91 0.04
N GLU A 96 -18.29 -1.55 -0.01
CA GLU A 96 -18.74 -0.14 -0.01
C GLU A 96 -18.49 0.58 1.32
N SER A 97 -18.29 -0.16 2.42
CA SER A 97 -17.95 0.37 3.74
C SER A 97 -16.62 -0.21 4.20
N MET A 98 -15.55 0.60 4.13
CA MET A 98 -14.24 0.29 4.72
C MET A 98 -14.08 0.87 6.13
N GLY A 99 -15.05 1.66 6.60
CA GLY A 99 -14.95 2.41 7.86
C GLY A 99 -15.07 1.58 9.13
N ASP A 100 -15.61 0.36 9.06
CA ASP A 100 -15.87 -0.50 10.23
C ASP A 100 -14.91 -1.71 10.33
N VAL A 101 -13.76 -1.64 9.67
CA VAL A 101 -12.82 -2.75 9.64
C VAL A 101 -12.19 -2.95 11.02
N LYS A 102 -12.13 -4.22 11.45
CA LYS A 102 -11.53 -4.65 12.71
C LYS A 102 -10.54 -5.78 12.43
N MET A 103 -9.35 -5.39 12.00
CA MET A 103 -8.26 -6.34 11.79
C MET A 103 -7.74 -6.86 13.12
N SER A 104 -7.04 -8.00 13.07
CA SER A 104 -6.23 -8.44 14.20
C SER A 104 -5.09 -7.43 14.45
N PRO A 105 -4.49 -7.36 15.65
CA PRO A 105 -3.37 -6.46 15.90
C PRO A 105 -2.16 -6.69 14.97
N GLU A 106 -1.91 -7.96 14.60
CA GLU A 106 -0.86 -8.33 13.65
C GLU A 106 -1.17 -7.81 12.24
N ASP A 107 -2.38 -8.04 11.74
CA ASP A 107 -2.76 -7.65 10.38
C ASP A 107 -2.96 -6.12 10.26
N ALA A 108 -3.41 -5.46 11.34
CA ALA A 108 -3.48 -4.01 11.41
C ALA A 108 -2.08 -3.37 11.35
N LYS A 109 -1.10 -3.99 12.03
CA LYS A 109 0.29 -3.55 11.94
C LYS A 109 0.83 -3.76 10.54
N SER A 110 0.61 -4.92 9.93
CA SER A 110 1.02 -5.18 8.54
C SER A 110 0.40 -4.18 7.57
N ALA A 111 -0.91 -3.91 7.67
CA ALA A 111 -1.59 -2.90 6.85
C ALA A 111 -0.97 -1.51 7.00
N SER A 112 -0.65 -1.12 8.24
CA SER A 112 0.03 0.16 8.52
C SER A 112 1.43 0.18 7.92
N ASP A 113 2.22 -0.88 8.11
CA ASP A 113 3.57 -0.96 7.54
C ASP A 113 3.55 -0.89 6.01
N THR A 114 2.67 -1.67 5.36
CA THR A 114 2.48 -1.60 3.90
C THR A 114 2.17 -0.18 3.45
N LEU A 115 1.28 0.52 4.15
CA LEU A 115 0.91 1.89 3.77
C LEU A 115 2.14 2.81 3.77
N PHE A 116 2.94 2.78 4.84
CA PHE A 116 4.12 3.65 4.96
C PHE A 116 5.30 3.22 4.07
N ASP A 117 5.39 1.93 3.72
CA ASP A 117 6.40 1.44 2.79
C ASP A 117 6.04 1.82 1.34
N CYS A 118 4.76 1.98 1.05
CA CYS A 118 4.25 2.34 -0.27
C CYS A 118 4.09 3.85 -0.48
N THR A 119 3.98 4.65 0.57
CA THR A 119 3.85 6.11 0.45
C THR A 119 4.47 6.88 1.60
N ASP A 120 4.86 8.13 1.33
CA ASP A 120 5.39 9.05 2.33
C ASP A 120 4.23 9.73 3.10
N VAL A 121 3.67 8.99 4.04
CA VAL A 121 2.54 9.46 4.89
C VAL A 121 2.92 10.72 5.67
N SER A 122 4.18 10.83 6.11
CA SER A 122 4.69 12.01 6.82
C SER A 122 4.65 13.25 5.92
N LYS A 123 5.10 13.11 4.67
CA LYS A 123 5.00 14.17 3.68
C LYS A 123 3.56 14.50 3.34
N MET A 124 2.69 13.50 3.17
CA MET A 124 1.26 13.74 2.91
C MET A 124 0.60 14.55 4.04
N MET A 125 0.87 14.21 5.29
CA MET A 125 0.38 14.98 6.44
C MET A 125 0.91 16.42 6.43
N SER A 126 2.19 16.61 6.13
CA SER A 126 2.81 17.94 6.05
C SER A 126 2.19 18.78 4.92
N ASP A 127 2.00 18.19 3.75
CA ASP A 127 1.36 18.83 2.60
C ASP A 127 -0.12 19.17 2.90
N ALA A 128 -0.83 18.28 3.60
CA ALA A 128 -2.21 18.50 4.05
C ALA A 128 -2.31 19.68 5.04
N LEU A 129 -1.39 19.77 6.01
CA LEU A 129 -1.33 20.90 6.95
C LEU A 129 -1.03 22.21 6.22
N ALA A 130 -0.12 22.20 5.23
CA ALA A 130 0.19 23.38 4.43
C ALA A 130 -1.01 23.83 3.57
N ALA A 131 -1.80 22.89 3.04
CA ALA A 131 -3.00 23.17 2.28
C ALA A 131 -4.15 23.73 3.16
N GLY A 132 -4.22 23.32 4.44
CA GLY A 132 -5.20 23.80 5.41
C GLY A 132 -5.02 25.27 5.85
N GLY A 133 -3.90 25.90 5.46
CA GLY A 133 -3.56 27.28 5.80
C GLY A 133 -2.20 27.38 6.49
N THR A 134 -1.68 28.60 6.62
CA THR A 134 -0.37 28.81 7.22
C THR A 134 -0.47 28.77 8.74
N LEU A 135 0.01 27.68 9.34
CA LEU A 135 0.33 27.67 10.76
C LEU A 135 1.50 28.62 11.02
N ASP A 136 1.51 29.30 12.17
CA ASP A 136 2.70 30.05 12.55
C ASP A 136 3.88 29.07 12.78
N LYS A 137 5.11 29.57 12.57
CA LYS A 137 6.32 28.73 12.62
C LYS A 137 6.51 27.99 13.95
N LYS A 138 6.02 28.55 15.06
CA LYS A 138 6.14 27.94 16.40
C LYS A 138 5.18 26.76 16.52
N THR A 139 3.94 26.93 16.06
CA THR A 139 2.96 25.83 15.99
C THR A 139 3.41 24.73 15.03
N GLN A 140 3.92 25.10 13.85
CA GLN A 140 4.44 24.14 12.88
C GLN A 140 5.59 23.30 13.45
N ALA A 141 6.62 23.94 14.03
CA ALA A 141 7.74 23.21 14.63
C ALA A 141 7.30 22.31 15.79
N CYS A 142 6.34 22.76 16.60
CA CYS A 142 5.79 21.93 17.66
C CYS A 142 5.08 20.68 17.10
N LEU A 143 4.31 20.82 16.01
CA LEU A 143 3.62 19.70 15.38
C LEU A 143 4.60 18.72 14.73
N GLU A 144 5.63 19.21 14.05
CA GLU A 144 6.68 18.37 13.46
C GLU A 144 7.41 17.53 14.53
N ASP A 145 7.67 18.11 15.71
CA ASP A 145 8.27 17.38 16.84
C ASP A 145 7.28 16.42 17.53
N ALA A 146 5.99 16.74 17.55
CA ALA A 146 4.98 16.00 18.32
C ALA A 146 4.25 14.91 17.51
N VAL A 147 4.13 15.08 16.20
CA VAL A 147 3.45 14.17 15.26
C VAL A 147 4.52 13.52 14.39
N THR A 148 5.26 12.59 14.98
CA THR A 148 6.31 11.84 14.30
C THR A 148 5.74 10.73 13.42
N GLU A 149 6.56 10.19 12.51
CA GLU A 149 6.20 9.02 11.70
C GLU A 149 5.72 7.85 12.59
N ASP A 150 6.40 7.56 13.70
CA ASP A 150 6.00 6.52 14.64
C ASP A 150 4.57 6.74 15.19
N LYS A 151 4.20 8.00 15.45
CA LYS A 151 2.86 8.36 15.92
C LYS A 151 1.82 8.20 14.82
N LEU A 152 2.18 8.54 13.58
CA LEU A 152 1.31 8.30 12.43
C LEU A 152 1.13 6.78 12.21
N ARG A 153 2.20 5.97 12.29
CA ARG A 153 2.12 4.50 12.20
C ARG A 153 1.25 3.91 13.29
N GLU A 154 1.38 4.40 14.52
CA GLU A 154 0.53 4.00 15.66
C GLU A 154 -0.94 4.35 15.38
N MET A 155 -1.22 5.57 14.91
CA MET A 155 -2.57 6.00 14.53
C MET A 155 -3.17 5.09 13.46
N PHE A 156 -2.47 4.82 12.35
CA PHE A 156 -2.98 3.96 11.28
C PHE A 156 -3.20 2.52 11.74
N THR A 157 -2.31 1.99 12.59
CA THR A 157 -2.49 0.66 13.20
C THR A 157 -3.77 0.61 14.02
N LEU A 158 -4.03 1.64 14.85
CA LEU A 158 -5.26 1.75 15.64
C LEU A 158 -6.51 1.93 14.76
N MET A 159 -6.41 2.63 13.62
CA MET A 159 -7.52 2.74 12.68
C MET A 159 -7.86 1.38 12.06
N PHE A 160 -6.85 0.62 11.60
CA PHE A 160 -7.06 -0.71 11.03
C PHE A 160 -7.54 -1.75 12.06
N SER A 161 -7.20 -1.59 13.34
CA SER A 161 -7.75 -2.41 14.43
C SER A 161 -9.19 -2.04 14.82
N GLY A 162 -9.74 -0.96 14.25
CA GLY A 162 -11.06 -0.43 14.57
C GLY A 162 -11.13 0.36 15.88
N GLU A 163 -9.97 0.82 16.38
CA GLU A 163 -9.82 1.65 17.58
C GLU A 163 -9.76 3.14 17.22
N GLN A 164 -10.71 3.61 16.40
CA GLN A 164 -10.76 4.97 15.85
C GLN A 164 -10.68 6.07 16.91
N GLU A 165 -11.31 5.89 18.07
CA GLU A 165 -11.25 6.86 19.18
C GLU A 165 -9.81 7.05 19.67
N LYS A 166 -9.07 5.95 19.84
CA LYS A 166 -7.66 5.99 20.26
C LYS A 166 -6.77 6.54 19.15
N ALA A 167 -7.03 6.16 17.90
CA ALA A 167 -6.31 6.71 16.75
C ALA A 167 -6.44 8.24 16.69
N ASN A 168 -7.65 8.77 16.88
CA ASN A 168 -7.90 10.21 16.91
C ASN A 168 -7.17 10.89 18.08
N GLU A 169 -7.09 10.24 19.24
CA GLU A 169 -6.36 10.77 20.41
C GLU A 169 -4.85 10.91 20.13
N VAL A 170 -4.25 9.96 19.40
CA VAL A 170 -2.81 9.96 19.06
C VAL A 170 -2.39 11.24 18.34
N VAL A 171 -3.24 11.82 17.49
CA VAL A 171 -2.95 13.05 16.76
C VAL A 171 -3.57 14.29 17.41
N THR A 172 -4.79 14.20 17.91
CA THR A 172 -5.51 15.37 18.47
C THR A 172 -4.84 15.87 19.75
N ALA A 173 -4.34 14.99 20.61
CA ALA A 173 -3.69 15.40 21.85
C ALA A 173 -2.41 16.24 21.61
N PRO A 174 -1.45 15.83 20.75
CA PRO A 174 -0.31 16.67 20.42
C PRO A 174 -0.71 17.95 19.68
N MET A 175 -1.71 17.92 18.79
CA MET A 175 -2.20 19.14 18.14
C MET A 175 -2.73 20.17 19.15
N MET A 176 -3.56 19.75 20.10
CA MET A 176 -4.09 20.62 21.16
C MET A 176 -2.98 21.18 22.05
N LYS A 177 -1.98 20.36 22.37
CA LYS A 177 -0.81 20.80 23.14
C LYS A 177 0.00 21.86 22.39
N CYS A 178 0.19 21.71 21.09
CA CYS A 178 0.90 22.70 20.27
C CYS A 178 0.09 24.00 20.09
N ALA A 179 -1.22 23.91 19.86
CA ALA A 179 -2.08 25.07 19.74
C ALA A 179 -2.13 25.93 21.03
N THR A 180 -2.11 25.27 22.19
CA THR A 180 -2.10 25.96 23.50
C THR A 180 -0.71 26.47 23.91
N ALA A 181 0.37 25.82 23.47
CA ALA A 181 1.73 26.30 23.68
C ALA A 181 2.12 27.49 22.77
N ALA A 182 1.34 27.74 21.71
CA ALA A 182 1.55 28.85 20.79
C ALA A 182 0.97 30.19 21.28
N GLN A 183 0.06 30.16 22.26
CA GLN A 183 -0.47 31.33 22.99
C GLN A 183 0.55 31.84 24.02
#